data_AF-A0A956G113-F1
#
_entry.id   AF-A0A956G113-F1
#
_cell.length_a   1.000
_cell.length_b   1.000
_cell.length_c   1.000
_cell.angle_alpha   90.00
_cell.angle_beta   90.00
_cell.angle_gamma   90.00
#
_symmetry.space_group_name_H-M   'P 1'
#
loop_
_entity.id
_entity.type
_entity.pdbx_description
1 polymer ?
#
loop_
_entity_poly.entity_id
_entity_poly.type
_entity_poly.pdbx_seq_one_letter_code
_entity_poly.pdbx_strand_id
1 'polypeptide(L)'
;GGIDLDGDGRLGEARAIVGLPAFYVGGAAAHRLRRGVYPEGAEFLHSVRYLDPDAPGLLAARMKELRYAKKVQELDRWAMQQAYDAAVDERQEGKPPRPRGSAEVGLLGDFGWQLQGFIEDADGALRLQSYEEHLFCMGCHDGIGVTVDQSFSFPRKRPGAAGWRYQGLDGMVDAPQLGHAAPEYAEYMGRVGGGDELRQNGELLARFFTAEGALREGALDGLDVASIVAPSRPRALALDKAYWLVVREQSFTRGRDAVLAPVDQVHREIGESATELAAAEAIFRDGQLRLAWPEVVGDRPSTP
;
A
#
# COMPACT_ATOMS: atom_id res chain seq x y z
N GLY A 1 -14.08 32.22 2.70
CA GLY A 1 -14.18 32.84 1.37
C GLY A 1 -13.78 31.81 0.32
N GLY A 2 -14.26 31.95 -0.91
CA GLY A 2 -13.81 31.10 -2.03
C GLY A 2 -12.36 31.40 -2.42
N ILE A 3 -11.69 30.43 -3.04
CA ILE A 3 -10.33 30.56 -3.60
C ILE A 3 -10.45 30.27 -5.09
N ASP A 4 -9.80 31.09 -5.91
CA ASP A 4 -9.62 30.85 -7.34
C ASP A 4 -8.58 29.73 -7.53
N LEU A 5 -9.05 28.53 -7.91
CA LEU A 5 -8.23 27.33 -8.00
C LEU A 5 -7.67 27.10 -9.41
N ASP A 6 -8.30 27.63 -10.46
CA ASP A 6 -7.85 27.52 -11.85
C ASP A 6 -7.19 28.80 -12.38
N GLY A 7 -7.22 29.88 -11.62
CA GLY A 7 -6.50 31.13 -11.91
C GLY A 7 -7.20 31.99 -12.97
N ASP A 8 -8.51 31.82 -13.18
CA ASP A 8 -9.28 32.57 -14.18
C ASP A 8 -9.73 33.97 -13.69
N GLY A 9 -9.45 34.29 -12.42
CA GLY A 9 -9.81 35.54 -11.76
C GLY A 9 -11.26 35.63 -11.31
N ARG A 10 -12.03 34.53 -11.39
CA ARG A 10 -13.47 34.46 -11.06
C ARG A 10 -13.71 33.34 -10.05
N LEU A 11 -14.55 33.61 -9.06
CA LEU A 11 -15.01 32.55 -8.16
C LEU A 11 -16.09 31.73 -8.87
N GLY A 12 -15.83 30.44 -9.07
CA GLY A 12 -16.73 29.52 -9.78
C GLY A 12 -16.37 28.04 -9.56
N GLU A 13 -16.86 27.18 -10.45
CA GLU A 13 -16.47 25.76 -10.50
C GLU A 13 -15.15 25.62 -11.24
N ALA A 14 -14.08 25.27 -10.52
CA ALA A 14 -12.79 24.99 -11.13
C ALA A 14 -12.75 23.57 -11.70
N ARG A 15 -12.38 23.43 -12.97
CA ARG A 15 -12.20 22.13 -13.64
C ARG A 15 -10.77 21.59 -13.56
N ALA A 16 -9.82 22.45 -13.21
CA ALA A 16 -8.43 22.13 -12.99
C ALA A 16 -7.91 22.90 -11.76
N ILE A 17 -6.80 22.44 -11.19
CA ILE A 17 -6.09 23.19 -10.16
C ILE A 17 -4.79 23.68 -10.78
N VAL A 18 -4.65 25.00 -10.92
CA VAL A 18 -3.48 25.65 -11.49
C VAL A 18 -2.60 26.17 -10.36
N GLY A 19 -1.38 25.62 -10.29
CA GLY A 19 -0.48 25.88 -9.18
C GLY A 19 -0.95 25.18 -7.89
N LEU A 20 -0.12 25.25 -6.86
CA LEU A 20 -0.44 24.68 -5.56
C LEU A 20 -0.99 25.79 -4.66
N PRO A 21 -2.25 25.72 -4.19
CA PRO A 21 -2.78 26.71 -3.25
C PRO A 21 -1.92 26.80 -1.99
N ALA A 22 -1.89 27.97 -1.35
CA ALA A 22 -1.10 28.16 -0.12
C ALA A 22 -1.64 27.35 1.08
N PHE A 23 -2.95 27.06 1.10
CA PHE A 23 -3.67 26.37 2.17
C PHE A 23 -4.65 25.36 1.56
N TYR A 24 -5.07 24.37 2.35
CA TYR A 24 -6.15 23.48 1.93
C TYR A 24 -7.47 24.25 1.77
N VAL A 25 -8.41 23.66 1.05
CA VAL A 25 -9.79 24.15 0.97
C VAL A 25 -10.69 23.37 1.95
N GLY A 26 -11.82 23.96 2.33
CA GLY A 26 -12.80 23.31 3.21
C GLY A 26 -12.37 23.26 4.67
N GLY A 27 -12.65 22.14 5.36
CA GLY A 27 -12.43 21.97 6.80
C GLY A 27 -10.97 22.09 7.25
N ALA A 28 -10.02 21.94 6.34
CA ALA A 28 -8.58 22.03 6.63
C ALA A 28 -7.96 23.39 6.26
N ALA A 29 -8.77 24.44 6.02
CA ALA A 29 -8.28 25.74 5.50
C ALA A 29 -7.27 26.48 6.40
N ALA A 30 -7.12 26.09 7.66
CA ALA A 30 -6.08 26.61 8.56
C ALA A 30 -4.68 25.99 8.30
N HIS A 31 -4.61 24.86 7.62
CA HIS A 31 -3.36 24.14 7.36
C HIS A 31 -2.72 24.59 6.04
N ARG A 32 -1.40 24.82 6.08
CA ARG A 32 -0.62 25.12 4.86
C ARG A 32 -0.58 23.88 3.98
N LEU A 33 -0.86 24.06 2.69
CA LEU A 33 -0.83 22.95 1.77
C LEU A 33 0.62 22.67 1.36
N ARG A 34 1.05 21.43 1.59
CA ARG A 34 2.35 20.91 1.16
C ARG A 34 2.11 19.68 0.30
N ARG A 35 2.76 19.63 -0.86
CA ARG A 35 2.62 18.51 -1.78
C ARG A 35 3.04 17.23 -1.08
N GLY A 36 2.15 16.24 -1.08
CA GLY A 36 2.42 14.91 -0.54
C GLY A 36 2.40 14.81 0.99
N VAL A 37 1.89 15.82 1.70
CA VAL A 37 1.69 15.76 3.17
C VAL A 37 0.19 15.87 3.45
N TYR A 38 -0.30 15.20 4.48
CA TYR A 38 -1.68 15.35 4.94
C TYR A 38 -1.80 16.41 6.03
N PRO A 39 -2.92 17.18 6.09
CA PRO A 39 -3.15 18.10 7.19
C PRO A 39 -3.42 17.30 8.48
N GLU A 40 -3.13 17.91 9.63
CA GLU A 40 -3.55 17.36 10.92
C GLU A 40 -5.08 17.16 10.94
N GLY A 41 -5.52 16.10 11.59
CA GLY A 41 -6.92 15.68 11.60
C GLY A 41 -7.35 14.88 10.36
N ALA A 42 -6.47 14.64 9.38
CA ALA A 42 -6.75 13.69 8.31
C ALA A 42 -6.93 12.28 8.88
N GLU A 43 -7.96 11.57 8.42
CA GLU A 43 -8.33 10.25 8.93
C GLU A 43 -8.54 9.26 7.78
N PHE A 44 -8.06 8.03 7.96
CA PHE A 44 -8.26 6.93 7.03
C PHE A 44 -8.80 5.71 7.75
N LEU A 45 -9.74 5.04 7.09
CA LEU A 45 -10.28 3.76 7.51
C LEU A 45 -10.07 2.75 6.38
N HIS A 46 -9.43 1.63 6.70
CA HIS A 46 -9.14 0.55 5.77
C HIS A 46 -9.66 -0.78 6.33
N SER A 47 -10.59 -1.41 5.62
CA SER A 47 -11.06 -2.75 5.95
C SER A 47 -10.30 -3.81 5.14
N VAL A 48 -9.79 -4.82 5.81
CA VAL A 48 -9.33 -6.07 5.18
C VAL A 48 -10.48 -7.06 5.27
N ARG A 49 -10.87 -7.67 4.15
CA ARG A 49 -12.06 -8.54 4.06
C ARG A 49 -11.68 -9.92 3.55
N TYR A 50 -12.48 -10.91 3.92
CA TYR A 50 -12.42 -12.23 3.29
C TYR A 50 -12.68 -12.11 1.78
N LEU A 51 -12.23 -13.11 1.03
CA LEU A 51 -12.52 -13.19 -0.39
C LEU A 51 -13.96 -13.71 -0.58
N ASP A 52 -14.68 -13.13 -1.52
CA ASP A 52 -15.96 -13.67 -1.98
C ASP A 52 -15.93 -13.80 -3.50
N PRO A 53 -15.69 -15.00 -4.04
CA PRO A 53 -15.55 -15.20 -5.48
C PRO A 53 -16.84 -14.91 -6.27
N ASP A 54 -17.97 -14.80 -5.58
CA ASP A 54 -19.28 -14.55 -6.17
C ASP A 54 -19.71 -13.07 -5.98
N ALA A 55 -18.90 -12.24 -5.31
CA ALA A 55 -19.15 -10.82 -5.07
C ALA A 55 -18.26 -9.89 -5.93
N PRO A 56 -18.73 -8.66 -6.25
CA PRO A 56 -17.93 -7.66 -6.96
C PRO A 56 -16.57 -7.39 -6.29
N GLY A 57 -15.50 -7.36 -7.07
CA GLY A 57 -14.14 -7.10 -6.59
C GLY A 57 -13.59 -8.15 -5.62
N LEU A 58 -14.21 -9.33 -5.52
CA LEU A 58 -13.86 -10.40 -4.58
C LEU A 58 -13.99 -10.01 -3.10
N LEU A 59 -14.80 -9.00 -2.77
CA LEU A 59 -14.90 -8.48 -1.40
C LEU A 59 -16.10 -9.05 -0.65
N ALA A 60 -15.84 -9.89 0.34
CA ALA A 60 -16.87 -10.35 1.26
C ALA A 60 -17.42 -9.21 2.13
N ALA A 61 -18.64 -9.38 2.62
CA ALA A 61 -19.20 -8.52 3.67
C ALA A 61 -18.42 -8.65 5.00
N ARG A 62 -17.85 -9.83 5.27
CA ARG A 62 -17.12 -10.14 6.50
C ARG A 62 -15.71 -9.54 6.47
N MET A 63 -15.38 -8.77 7.52
CA MET A 63 -14.05 -8.21 7.72
C MET A 63 -13.16 -9.19 8.49
N LYS A 64 -11.88 -9.24 8.11
CA LYS A 64 -10.79 -9.88 8.84
C LYS A 64 -10.12 -8.90 9.79
N GLU A 65 -9.91 -7.67 9.31
CA GLU A 65 -9.28 -6.59 10.06
C GLU A 65 -9.91 -5.25 9.71
N LEU A 66 -9.83 -4.31 10.64
CA LEU A 66 -10.14 -2.90 10.42
C LEU A 66 -8.96 -2.06 10.94
N ARG A 67 -8.43 -1.20 10.08
CA ARG A 67 -7.28 -0.35 10.38
C ARG A 67 -7.72 1.10 10.28
N TYR A 68 -7.54 1.83 11.36
CA TYR A 68 -7.84 3.25 11.46
C TYR A 68 -6.53 4.01 11.62
N ALA A 69 -6.37 5.11 10.90
CA ALA A 69 -5.21 5.96 10.99
C ALA A 69 -5.64 7.43 11.06
N LYS A 70 -5.00 8.19 11.94
CA LYS A 70 -5.23 9.63 12.11
C LYS A 70 -3.92 10.38 12.12
N LYS A 71 -3.85 11.47 11.35
CA LYS A 71 -2.76 12.43 11.44
C LYS A 71 -2.98 13.29 12.69
N VAL A 72 -2.24 13.02 13.75
CA VAL A 72 -2.38 13.70 15.05
C VAL A 72 -1.34 14.80 15.25
N GLN A 73 -0.34 14.87 14.37
CA GLN A 73 0.70 15.90 14.41
C GLN A 73 1.12 16.30 13.01
N GLU A 74 1.07 17.59 12.70
CA GLU A 74 1.73 18.15 11.52
C GLU A 74 3.22 18.43 11.81
N LEU A 75 4.13 17.77 11.06
CA LEU A 75 5.57 18.04 11.16
C LEU A 75 6.00 19.06 10.13
N ASP A 76 6.88 19.99 10.52
CA ASP A 76 7.56 20.87 9.57
C ASP A 76 8.70 20.14 8.83
N ARG A 77 9.36 20.84 7.89
CA ARG A 77 10.44 20.22 7.10
C ARG A 77 11.64 19.77 7.94
N TRP A 78 11.98 20.49 9.00
CA TRP A 78 13.13 20.17 9.83
C TRP A 78 12.85 18.94 10.71
N ALA A 79 11.66 18.88 11.29
CA ALA A 79 11.22 17.74 12.08
C ALA A 79 11.11 16.46 11.22
N MET A 80 10.62 16.57 9.98
CA MET A 80 10.63 15.44 9.04
C MET A 80 12.04 14.98 8.68
N GLN A 81 12.97 15.92 8.41
CA GLN A 81 14.35 15.56 8.10
C GLN A 81 15.03 14.86 9.29
N GLN A 82 14.86 15.40 10.50
CA GLN A 82 15.37 14.79 11.73
C GLN A 82 14.81 13.38 11.95
N ALA A 83 13.52 13.16 11.67
CA ALA A 83 12.91 11.83 11.78
C ALA A 83 13.54 10.84 10.78
N TYR A 84 13.80 11.27 9.53
CA TYR A 84 14.51 10.43 8.56
C TYR A 84 15.94 10.13 8.98
N ASP A 85 16.70 11.12 9.44
CA ASP A 85 18.09 10.94 9.85
C ASP A 85 18.16 9.99 11.05
N ALA A 86 17.30 10.17 12.06
CA ALA A 86 17.20 9.28 13.20
C ALA A 86 16.85 7.84 12.77
N ALA A 87 15.88 7.66 11.87
CA ALA A 87 15.51 6.32 11.39
C ALA A 87 16.66 5.61 10.65
N VAL A 88 17.51 6.37 9.94
CA VAL A 88 18.72 5.83 9.30
C VAL A 88 19.76 5.43 10.34
N ASP A 89 20.04 6.30 11.31
CA ASP A 89 21.02 6.05 12.37
C ASP A 89 20.60 4.84 13.22
N GLU A 90 19.34 4.77 13.64
CA GLU A 90 18.80 3.65 14.41
C GLU A 90 18.91 2.32 13.66
N ARG A 91 18.68 2.32 12.34
CA ARG A 91 18.85 1.14 11.50
C ARG A 91 20.32 0.70 11.43
N GLN A 92 21.25 1.65 11.32
CA GLN A 92 22.69 1.36 11.32
C GLN A 92 23.17 0.81 12.67
N GLU A 93 22.57 1.28 13.77
CA GLU A 93 22.83 0.81 15.12
C GLU A 93 22.10 -0.50 15.47
N GLY A 94 21.27 -1.04 14.56
CA GLY A 94 20.51 -2.27 14.77
C GLY A 94 19.41 -2.13 15.84
N LYS A 95 18.93 -0.92 16.09
CA LYS A 95 17.82 -0.68 17.03
C LYS A 95 16.50 -1.16 16.42
N PRO A 96 15.67 -1.89 17.19
CA PRO A 96 14.34 -2.27 16.71
C PRO A 96 13.43 -1.02 16.64
N PRO A 97 12.45 -0.99 15.72
CA PRO A 97 11.43 0.06 15.70
C PRO A 97 10.69 0.12 17.03
N ARG A 98 10.48 1.33 17.56
CA ARG A 98 9.77 1.55 18.84
C ARG A 98 8.71 2.64 18.68
N PRO A 99 7.56 2.31 18.08
CA PRO A 99 6.46 3.26 17.98
C PRO A 99 5.98 3.65 19.39
N ARG A 100 5.51 4.89 19.54
CA ARG A 100 4.98 5.39 20.82
C ARG A 100 3.53 4.96 21.00
N GLY A 101 3.07 4.85 22.24
CA GLY A 101 1.65 4.59 22.56
C GLY A 101 1.36 3.14 22.95
N SER A 102 0.11 2.73 22.76
CA SER A 102 -0.38 1.38 23.07
C SER A 102 -1.44 0.97 22.05
N ALA A 103 -1.85 -0.31 22.04
CA ALA A 103 -2.92 -0.73 21.14
C ALA A 103 -4.24 0.00 21.39
N GLU A 104 -4.56 0.31 22.66
CA GLU A 104 -5.82 0.92 23.09
C GLU A 104 -5.99 2.36 22.59
N VAL A 105 -4.90 3.14 22.54
CA VAL A 105 -4.92 4.53 22.07
C VAL A 105 -4.39 4.67 20.65
N GLY A 106 -3.73 3.64 20.14
CA GLY A 106 -3.05 3.63 18.85
C GLY A 106 -1.53 3.81 18.96
N LEU A 107 -0.81 3.20 18.02
CA LEU A 107 0.63 3.35 17.88
C LEU A 107 0.93 4.56 17.00
N LEU A 108 1.81 5.44 17.49
CA LEU A 108 2.21 6.68 16.86
C LEU A 108 3.59 6.51 16.24
N GLY A 109 3.63 6.62 14.91
CA GLY A 109 4.86 6.66 14.12
C GLY A 109 5.54 8.03 14.18
N ASP A 110 6.74 8.11 13.61
CA ASP A 110 7.61 9.29 13.71
C ASP A 110 7.10 10.48 12.89
N PHE A 111 6.25 10.25 11.89
CA PHE A 111 5.69 11.31 11.04
C PHE A 111 4.25 11.67 11.44
N GLY A 112 3.88 11.48 12.71
CA GLY A 112 2.67 12.05 13.28
C GLY A 112 1.38 11.31 12.93
N TRP A 113 1.50 10.08 12.42
CA TRP A 113 0.38 9.18 12.20
C TRP A 113 0.17 8.27 13.41
N GLN A 114 -1.03 8.31 13.97
CA GLN A 114 -1.49 7.37 14.98
C GLN A 114 -2.38 6.32 14.32
N LEU A 115 -2.01 5.05 14.44
CA LEU A 115 -2.73 3.92 13.86
C LEU A 115 -3.38 3.09 14.96
N GLN A 116 -4.56 2.53 14.66
CA GLN A 116 -5.27 1.56 15.50
C GLN A 116 -5.77 0.39 14.66
N GLY A 117 -5.42 -0.82 15.08
CA GLY A 117 -5.82 -2.06 14.42
C GLY A 117 -6.85 -2.85 15.22
N PHE A 118 -7.87 -3.35 14.53
CA PHE A 118 -8.81 -4.34 15.01
C PHE A 118 -8.69 -5.59 14.13
N ILE A 119 -8.81 -6.75 14.74
CA ILE A 119 -8.67 -8.06 14.08
C ILE A 119 -9.74 -9.01 14.57
N GLU A 120 -10.13 -9.96 13.73
CA GLU A 120 -11.17 -10.93 14.06
C GLU A 120 -10.76 -11.86 15.22
N ASP A 121 -11.66 -12.03 16.19
CA ASP A 121 -11.53 -12.99 17.28
C ASP A 121 -12.08 -14.37 16.91
N ALA A 122 -11.91 -15.35 17.81
CA ALA A 122 -12.33 -16.72 17.57
C ALA A 122 -13.86 -16.90 17.42
N ASP A 123 -14.65 -15.95 17.91
CA ASP A 123 -16.11 -15.92 17.80
C ASP A 123 -16.59 -15.16 16.54
N GLY A 124 -15.66 -14.52 15.82
CA GLY A 124 -15.90 -13.81 14.57
C GLY A 124 -16.21 -12.32 14.73
N ALA A 125 -16.08 -11.76 15.93
CA ALA A 125 -16.18 -10.32 16.16
C ALA A 125 -14.82 -9.64 15.96
N LEU A 126 -14.81 -8.34 15.65
CA LEU A 126 -13.57 -7.57 15.65
C LEU A 126 -13.19 -7.21 17.09
N ARG A 127 -12.01 -7.63 17.51
CA ARG A 127 -11.37 -7.19 18.76
C ARG A 127 -10.22 -6.24 18.48
N LEU A 128 -9.79 -5.51 19.50
CA LEU A 128 -8.56 -4.74 19.42
C LEU A 128 -7.36 -5.67 19.19
N GLN A 129 -6.41 -5.26 18.34
CA GLN A 129 -5.12 -5.93 18.22
C GLN A 129 -4.33 -5.81 19.54
N SER A 130 -3.53 -6.82 19.88
CA SER A 130 -2.50 -6.69 20.89
C SER A 130 -1.39 -5.75 20.41
N TYR A 131 -0.48 -5.32 21.30
CA TYR A 131 0.66 -4.49 20.92
C TYR A 131 1.51 -5.15 19.82
N GLU A 132 1.84 -6.44 20.00
CA GLU A 132 2.62 -7.23 19.02
C GLU A 132 1.89 -7.34 17.68
N GLU A 133 0.56 -7.55 17.72
CA GLU A 133 -0.23 -7.58 16.50
C GLU A 133 -0.22 -6.22 15.79
N HIS A 134 -0.16 -5.13 16.53
CA HIS A 134 -0.20 -3.80 15.95
C HIS A 134 1.11 -3.40 15.25
N LEU A 135 2.26 -3.93 15.70
CA LEU A 135 3.57 -3.66 15.10
C LEU A 135 3.64 -4.03 13.61
N PHE A 136 2.81 -4.97 13.14
CA PHE A 136 2.72 -5.32 11.72
C PHE A 136 2.31 -4.13 10.84
N CYS A 137 1.36 -3.30 11.30
CA CYS A 137 0.99 -2.10 10.56
C CYS A 137 2.14 -1.08 10.56
N MET A 138 2.79 -0.89 11.71
CA MET A 138 3.91 0.04 11.84
C MET A 138 5.10 -0.36 10.98
N GLY A 139 5.34 -1.66 10.77
CA GLY A 139 6.41 -2.14 9.89
C GLY A 139 6.36 -1.56 8.47
N CYS A 140 5.17 -1.43 7.89
CA CYS A 140 5.01 -0.79 6.58
C CYS A 140 4.87 0.74 6.67
N HIS A 141 4.13 1.26 7.65
CA HIS A 141 3.88 2.70 7.74
C HIS A 141 5.12 3.50 8.18
N ASP A 142 6.01 2.90 8.98
CA ASP A 142 7.26 3.54 9.42
C ASP A 142 8.52 2.96 8.74
N GLY A 143 8.47 1.74 8.22
CA GLY A 143 9.69 0.99 7.87
C GLY A 143 10.08 0.96 6.39
N ILE A 144 9.19 1.32 5.46
CA ILE A 144 9.45 1.21 4.01
C ILE A 144 9.58 2.56 3.30
N GLY A 145 10.51 2.63 2.34
CA GLY A 145 10.91 3.87 1.67
C GLY A 145 10.00 4.33 0.52
N VAL A 146 8.90 3.62 0.21
CA VAL A 146 8.06 3.92 -0.97
C VAL A 146 6.77 4.69 -0.62
N THR A 147 6.53 4.99 0.65
CA THR A 147 5.30 5.68 1.10
C THR A 147 5.31 7.18 0.76
N VAL A 148 4.14 7.82 0.83
CA VAL A 148 4.02 9.29 0.79
C VAL A 148 3.40 9.75 2.10
N ASP A 149 4.18 10.50 2.88
CA ASP A 149 3.82 10.88 4.26
C ASP A 149 3.38 9.68 5.10
N GLN A 150 4.20 8.60 5.06
CA GLN A 150 3.93 7.32 5.75
C GLN A 150 2.57 6.69 5.42
N SER A 151 1.98 7.06 4.28
CA SER A 151 0.67 6.58 3.85
C SER A 151 0.70 6.05 2.42
N PHE A 152 -0.20 5.11 2.15
CA PHE A 152 -0.50 4.59 0.82
C PHE A 152 -1.77 5.21 0.22
N SER A 153 -2.57 5.88 1.04
CA SER A 153 -3.86 6.47 0.66
C SER A 153 -3.61 7.62 -0.32
N PHE A 154 -4.31 7.65 -1.46
CA PHE A 154 -4.34 8.68 -2.54
C PHE A 154 -3.25 8.70 -3.64
N PRO A 155 -1.92 8.58 -3.42
CA PRO A 155 -0.94 8.67 -4.50
C PRO A 155 -1.13 7.65 -5.63
N ARG A 156 -1.73 6.49 -5.32
CA ARG A 156 -2.08 5.47 -6.31
C ARG A 156 -3.47 5.66 -6.92
N LYS A 157 -4.34 6.49 -6.34
CA LYS A 157 -5.72 6.59 -6.83
C LYS A 157 -5.76 7.27 -8.19
N ARG A 158 -6.77 6.91 -9.00
CA ARG A 158 -7.02 7.57 -10.28
C ARG A 158 -7.24 9.08 -10.10
N PRO A 159 -6.93 9.92 -11.10
CA PRO A 159 -7.13 11.36 -11.00
C PRO A 159 -8.61 11.75 -10.92
N GLY A 160 -8.86 12.96 -10.38
CA GLY A 160 -10.18 13.58 -10.37
C GLY A 160 -11.24 12.79 -9.59
N ALA A 161 -12.51 12.94 -9.98
CA ALA A 161 -13.64 12.28 -9.33
C ALA A 161 -13.51 10.74 -9.30
N ALA A 162 -12.79 10.15 -10.27
CA ALA A 162 -12.57 8.71 -10.30
C ALA A 162 -11.69 8.20 -9.14
N GLY A 163 -10.84 9.04 -8.56
CA GLY A 163 -10.08 8.74 -7.33
C GLY A 163 -10.86 8.95 -6.04
N TRP A 164 -11.89 9.80 -6.05
CA TRP A 164 -12.72 10.09 -4.88
C TRP A 164 -13.83 9.05 -4.67
N ARG A 165 -13.44 7.78 -4.71
CA ARG A 165 -14.26 6.62 -4.39
C ARG A 165 -13.41 5.46 -3.89
N TYR A 166 -14.07 4.39 -3.44
CA TYR A 166 -13.42 3.10 -3.24
C TYR A 166 -12.91 2.57 -4.60
N GLN A 167 -11.66 2.09 -4.65
CA GLN A 167 -11.07 1.55 -5.88
C GLN A 167 -11.28 0.04 -5.89
N GLY A 168 -11.92 -0.48 -6.95
CA GLY A 168 -11.96 -1.91 -7.26
C GLY A 168 -10.92 -2.25 -8.33
N LEU A 169 -10.55 -3.52 -8.44
CA LEU A 169 -9.55 -4.00 -9.41
C LEU A 169 -10.17 -4.30 -10.79
N ASP A 170 -11.48 -4.53 -10.84
CA ASP A 170 -12.21 -4.82 -12.08
C ASP A 170 -12.11 -3.62 -13.04
N GLY A 171 -11.61 -3.86 -14.24
CA GLY A 171 -11.35 -2.83 -15.25
C GLY A 171 -10.25 -1.83 -14.89
N MET A 172 -9.50 -2.05 -13.80
CA MET A 172 -8.32 -1.24 -13.49
C MET A 172 -7.20 -1.61 -14.45
N VAL A 173 -6.68 -0.65 -15.20
CA VAL A 173 -5.53 -0.86 -16.08
C VAL A 173 -4.26 -0.97 -15.23
N ASP A 174 -3.36 -1.87 -15.60
CA ASP A 174 -1.99 -1.91 -15.07
C ASP A 174 -1.22 -0.68 -15.59
N ALA A 175 -1.23 0.39 -14.79
CA ALA A 175 -0.55 1.64 -15.12
C ALA A 175 0.92 1.59 -14.67
N PRO A 176 1.86 2.12 -15.47
CA PRO A 176 3.26 2.22 -15.06
C PRO A 176 3.42 3.11 -13.83
N GLN A 177 4.42 2.83 -12.99
CA GLN A 177 4.87 3.82 -12.02
C GLN A 177 5.41 5.06 -12.76
N LEU A 178 5.33 6.23 -12.14
CA LEU A 178 5.82 7.45 -12.76
C LEU A 178 7.30 7.31 -13.10
N GLY A 179 7.66 7.55 -14.37
CA GLY A 179 9.04 7.41 -14.86
C GLY A 179 9.39 6.00 -15.34
N HIS A 180 8.51 5.02 -15.20
CA HIS A 180 8.66 3.70 -15.80
C HIS A 180 7.98 3.65 -17.17
N ALA A 181 8.55 2.85 -18.07
CA ALA A 181 7.95 2.58 -19.37
C ALA A 181 6.99 1.38 -19.31
N ALA A 182 7.36 0.34 -18.58
CA ALA A 182 6.55 -0.86 -18.42
C ALA A 182 5.44 -0.67 -17.38
N PRO A 183 4.27 -1.31 -17.57
CA PRO A 183 3.24 -1.44 -16.55
C PRO A 183 3.79 -1.99 -15.23
N GLU A 184 3.20 -1.57 -14.11
CA GLU A 184 3.74 -1.85 -12.78
C GLU A 184 3.76 -3.34 -12.43
N TYR A 185 2.67 -4.07 -12.71
CA TYR A 185 2.65 -5.51 -12.43
C TYR A 185 3.60 -6.25 -13.36
N ALA A 186 3.69 -5.86 -14.63
CA ALA A 186 4.67 -6.43 -15.56
C ALA A 186 6.11 -6.22 -15.08
N GLU A 187 6.46 -5.01 -14.67
CA GLU A 187 7.78 -4.66 -14.14
C GLU A 187 8.09 -5.45 -12.86
N TYR A 188 7.17 -5.46 -11.89
CA TYR A 188 7.32 -6.21 -10.65
C TYR A 188 7.50 -7.70 -10.91
N MET A 189 6.61 -8.32 -11.71
CA MET A 189 6.66 -9.74 -12.02
C MET A 189 7.92 -10.11 -12.81
N GLY A 190 8.39 -9.23 -13.70
CA GLY A 190 9.65 -9.40 -14.43
C GLY A 190 10.87 -9.36 -13.52
N ARG A 191 10.91 -8.44 -12.54
CA ARG A 191 12.01 -8.32 -11.57
C ARG A 191 12.04 -9.47 -10.57
N VAL A 192 10.87 -9.84 -10.05
CA VAL A 192 10.75 -10.81 -8.95
C VAL A 192 10.66 -12.24 -9.45
N GLY A 193 10.20 -12.51 -10.68
CA GLY A 193 10.00 -13.88 -11.16
C GLY A 193 8.76 -14.56 -10.55
N GLY A 194 7.82 -13.79 -10.01
CA GLY A 194 6.58 -14.28 -9.41
C GLY A 194 5.59 -13.16 -9.14
N GLY A 195 4.37 -13.51 -8.71
CA GLY A 195 3.31 -12.55 -8.38
C GLY A 195 3.13 -12.28 -6.89
N ASP A 196 4.03 -12.81 -6.06
CA ASP A 196 4.07 -12.67 -4.61
C ASP A 196 5.52 -12.83 -4.12
N GLU A 197 5.81 -12.34 -2.92
CA GLU A 197 7.16 -12.19 -2.36
C GLU A 197 7.91 -13.53 -2.22
N LEU A 198 7.17 -14.63 -2.12
CA LEU A 198 7.69 -15.98 -1.89
C LEU A 198 7.41 -16.92 -3.06
N ARG A 199 6.90 -16.39 -4.18
CA ARG A 199 6.52 -17.10 -5.41
C ARG A 199 5.69 -18.36 -5.14
N GLN A 200 4.69 -18.27 -4.28
CA GLN A 200 3.84 -19.40 -3.87
C GLN A 200 2.51 -19.46 -4.62
N ASN A 201 2.16 -18.44 -5.38
CA ASN A 201 0.93 -18.43 -6.15
C ASN A 201 1.05 -19.31 -7.41
N GLY A 202 0.88 -20.62 -7.24
CA GLY A 202 0.97 -21.60 -8.32
C GLY A 202 0.02 -21.35 -9.49
N GLU A 203 -1.17 -20.78 -9.26
CA GLU A 203 -2.09 -20.40 -10.34
C GLU A 203 -1.50 -19.28 -11.20
N LEU A 204 -0.97 -18.24 -10.56
CA LEU A 204 -0.36 -17.11 -11.24
C LEU A 204 0.93 -17.52 -11.98
N LEU A 205 1.78 -18.32 -11.34
CA LEU A 205 2.99 -18.87 -11.97
C LEU A 205 2.64 -19.69 -13.22
N ALA A 206 1.67 -20.60 -13.14
CA ALA A 206 1.24 -21.39 -14.29
C ALA A 206 0.69 -20.52 -15.43
N ARG A 207 -0.02 -19.44 -15.10
CA ARG A 207 -0.66 -18.52 -16.06
C ARG A 207 0.33 -17.62 -16.79
N PHE A 208 1.35 -17.10 -16.11
CA PHE A 208 2.17 -16.02 -16.66
C PHE A 208 3.66 -16.34 -16.81
N PHE A 209 4.19 -17.41 -16.22
CA PHE A 209 5.63 -17.66 -16.19
C PHE A 209 6.06 -18.88 -17.00
N THR A 210 7.23 -18.84 -17.64
CA THR A 210 7.84 -20.00 -18.32
C THR A 210 8.28 -21.05 -17.31
N ALA A 211 8.65 -22.25 -17.79
CA ALA A 211 9.20 -23.30 -16.91
C ALA A 211 10.52 -22.88 -16.25
N GLU A 212 11.24 -21.95 -16.88
CA GLU A 212 12.49 -21.36 -16.43
C GLU A 212 12.28 -20.20 -15.43
N GLY A 213 11.02 -19.85 -15.13
CA GLY A 213 10.68 -18.80 -14.16
C GLY A 213 10.70 -17.37 -14.71
N ALA A 214 10.77 -17.19 -16.03
CA ALA A 214 10.68 -15.88 -16.66
C ALA A 214 9.21 -15.49 -16.91
N LEU A 215 8.87 -14.21 -16.78
CA LEU A 215 7.56 -13.70 -17.21
C LEU A 215 7.45 -13.89 -18.74
N ARG A 216 6.35 -14.50 -19.20
CA ARG A 216 6.09 -14.69 -20.62
C ARG A 216 5.84 -13.33 -21.29
N GLU A 217 6.43 -13.14 -22.47
CA GLU A 217 6.28 -11.91 -23.25
C GLU A 217 4.79 -11.65 -23.58
N GLY A 218 4.33 -10.41 -23.34
CA GLY A 218 2.95 -9.98 -23.58
C GLY A 218 1.89 -10.67 -22.72
N ALA A 219 2.27 -11.42 -21.68
CA ALA A 219 1.32 -12.24 -20.93
C ALA A 219 0.30 -11.45 -20.10
N LEU A 220 0.58 -10.18 -19.84
CA LEU A 220 -0.32 -9.27 -19.12
C LEU A 220 -1.04 -8.28 -20.06
N ASP A 221 -0.78 -8.33 -21.37
CA ASP A 221 -1.28 -7.34 -22.32
C ASP A 221 -2.81 -7.37 -22.40
N GLY A 222 -3.43 -6.20 -22.23
CA GLY A 222 -4.87 -6.04 -22.29
C GLY A 222 -5.65 -6.61 -21.10
N LEU A 223 -4.97 -7.19 -20.10
CA LEU A 223 -5.60 -7.63 -18.86
C LEU A 223 -5.82 -6.44 -17.92
N ASP A 224 -6.94 -6.48 -17.20
CA ASP A 224 -7.12 -5.62 -16.03
C ASP A 224 -6.40 -6.23 -14.81
N VAL A 225 -6.16 -5.39 -13.80
CA VAL A 225 -5.48 -5.81 -12.56
C VAL A 225 -6.22 -6.95 -11.88
N ALA A 226 -7.57 -6.95 -11.90
CA ALA A 226 -8.36 -8.07 -11.40
C ALA A 226 -7.97 -9.38 -12.09
N SER A 227 -7.93 -9.42 -13.42
CA SER A 227 -7.53 -10.61 -14.18
C SER A 227 -6.10 -11.05 -13.87
N ILE A 228 -5.20 -10.11 -13.57
CA ILE A 228 -3.80 -10.40 -13.22
C ILE A 228 -3.70 -11.09 -11.84
N VAL A 229 -4.35 -10.54 -10.82
CA VAL A 229 -4.11 -10.93 -9.41
C VAL A 229 -5.20 -11.79 -8.77
N ALA A 230 -6.41 -11.83 -9.34
CA ALA A 230 -7.53 -12.56 -8.76
C ALA A 230 -7.22 -14.07 -8.68
N PRO A 231 -7.41 -14.70 -7.50
CA PRO A 231 -7.35 -16.14 -7.38
C PRO A 231 -8.57 -16.80 -8.06
N SER A 232 -8.42 -18.06 -8.44
CA SER A 232 -9.57 -18.88 -8.81
C SER A 232 -10.55 -19.02 -7.64
N ARG A 233 -11.82 -19.34 -7.94
CA ARG A 233 -12.83 -19.61 -6.90
C ARG A 233 -12.38 -20.69 -5.90
N PRO A 234 -11.85 -21.86 -6.32
CA PRO A 234 -11.29 -22.84 -5.37
C PRO A 234 -10.16 -22.28 -4.49
N ARG A 235 -9.24 -21.49 -5.06
CA ARG A 235 -8.12 -20.91 -4.32
C ARG A 235 -8.58 -19.83 -3.34
N ALA A 236 -9.51 -18.97 -3.73
CA ALA A 236 -10.10 -17.95 -2.85
C ALA A 236 -10.67 -18.61 -1.57
N LEU A 237 -11.52 -19.62 -1.74
CA LEU A 237 -12.11 -20.36 -0.63
C LEU A 237 -11.07 -21.10 0.21
N ALA A 238 -9.99 -21.59 -0.40
CA ALA A 238 -8.90 -22.22 0.34
C ALA A 238 -8.14 -21.20 1.19
N LEU A 239 -7.84 -20.01 0.65
CA LEU A 239 -7.18 -18.93 1.37
C LEU A 239 -8.02 -18.44 2.55
N ASP A 240 -9.34 -18.28 2.36
CA ASP A 240 -10.24 -17.91 3.44
C ASP A 240 -10.28 -18.95 4.56
N LYS A 241 -10.30 -20.25 4.21
CA LYS A 241 -10.23 -21.34 5.19
C LYS A 241 -8.91 -21.36 5.94
N ALA A 242 -7.79 -21.14 5.24
CA ALA A 242 -6.47 -21.08 5.87
C ALA A 242 -6.38 -19.90 6.84
N TYR A 243 -6.85 -18.71 6.44
CA TYR A 243 -6.93 -17.56 7.35
C TYR A 243 -7.84 -17.83 8.54
N TRP A 244 -9.00 -18.46 8.33
CA TRP A 244 -9.91 -18.82 9.40
C TRP A 244 -9.27 -19.73 10.46
N LEU A 245 -8.32 -20.60 10.09
CA LEU A 245 -7.56 -21.38 11.07
C LEU A 245 -6.70 -20.48 11.96
N VAL A 246 -6.02 -19.46 11.39
CA VAL A 246 -5.28 -18.45 12.17
C VAL A 246 -6.22 -17.72 13.14
N VAL A 247 -7.42 -17.36 12.68
CA VAL A 247 -8.46 -16.74 13.53
C VAL A 247 -8.87 -17.68 14.66
N ARG A 248 -9.18 -18.94 14.38
CA ARG A 248 -9.59 -19.88 15.45
C ARG A 248 -8.52 -20.12 16.49
N GLU A 249 -7.27 -20.17 16.06
CA GLU A 249 -6.12 -20.36 16.94
C GLU A 249 -5.71 -19.07 17.66
N GLN A 250 -6.18 -17.91 17.17
CA GLN A 250 -5.72 -16.58 17.58
C GLN A 250 -4.19 -16.47 17.49
N SER A 251 -3.62 -17.05 16.44
CA SER A 251 -2.18 -17.24 16.27
C SER A 251 -1.51 -16.14 15.43
N PHE A 252 -2.12 -14.95 15.33
CA PHE A 252 -1.67 -13.83 14.49
C PHE A 252 -0.23 -13.35 14.76
N THR A 253 0.29 -13.57 15.98
CA THR A 253 1.68 -13.25 16.35
C THR A 253 2.69 -14.20 15.73
N ARG A 254 2.25 -15.35 15.20
CA ARG A 254 3.08 -16.30 14.43
C ARG A 254 3.06 -16.03 12.93
N GLY A 255 2.27 -15.05 12.48
CA GLY A 255 2.00 -14.77 11.08
C GLY A 255 0.50 -14.64 10.83
N ARG A 256 0.13 -13.81 9.85
CA ARG A 256 -1.28 -13.53 9.50
C ARG A 256 -1.63 -13.89 8.07
N ASP A 257 -0.62 -14.25 7.28
CA ASP A 257 -0.81 -14.60 5.90
C ASP A 257 -1.46 -15.97 5.79
N ALA A 258 -2.37 -16.09 4.83
CA ALA A 258 -3.04 -17.35 4.53
C ALA A 258 -2.09 -18.25 3.74
N VAL A 259 -1.43 -19.18 4.42
CA VAL A 259 -0.48 -20.12 3.82
C VAL A 259 -1.20 -21.45 3.52
N LEU A 260 -1.29 -21.82 2.23
CA LEU A 260 -1.96 -23.06 1.80
C LEU A 260 -1.06 -24.30 1.83
N ALA A 261 0.26 -24.09 1.71
CA ALA A 261 1.28 -25.12 1.71
C ALA A 261 2.60 -24.53 2.24
N PRO A 262 3.51 -25.35 2.79
CA PRO A 262 4.82 -24.87 3.21
C PRO A 262 5.53 -24.05 2.14
N VAL A 263 6.24 -23.00 2.56
CA VAL A 263 7.01 -22.13 1.67
C VAL A 263 8.38 -22.74 1.41
N ASP A 264 8.74 -22.89 0.13
CA ASP A 264 10.07 -23.35 -0.26
C ASP A 264 11.05 -22.20 -0.48
N GLN A 265 10.59 -21.05 -0.98
CA GLN A 265 11.41 -19.87 -1.29
C GLN A 265 11.61 -18.96 -0.08
N VAL A 266 12.05 -19.53 1.03
CA VAL A 266 12.33 -18.80 2.27
C VAL A 266 13.63 -19.29 2.87
N HIS A 267 14.46 -18.38 3.35
CA HIS A 267 15.66 -18.73 4.09
C HIS A 267 15.26 -19.30 5.46
N ARG A 268 15.73 -20.51 5.78
CA ARG A 268 15.50 -21.13 7.10
C ARG A 268 16.29 -20.43 8.21
N GLU A 269 17.44 -19.86 7.85
CA GLU A 269 18.31 -19.10 8.74
C GLU A 269 18.79 -17.87 7.98
N ILE A 270 18.85 -16.72 8.66
CA ILE A 270 19.41 -15.49 8.13
C ILE A 270 20.77 -15.29 8.81
N GLY A 271 21.85 -15.39 8.03
CA GLY A 271 23.22 -15.13 8.50
C GLY A 271 23.60 -13.65 8.39
N GLU A 272 24.84 -13.33 8.78
CA GLU A 272 25.39 -11.97 8.69
C GLU A 272 25.86 -11.59 7.27
N SER A 273 25.94 -12.55 6.35
CA SER A 273 26.33 -12.31 4.96
C SER A 273 25.26 -11.53 4.21
N ALA A 274 25.68 -10.53 3.44
CA ALA A 274 24.79 -9.80 2.54
C ALA A 274 24.06 -10.74 1.57
N THR A 275 22.83 -10.39 1.20
CA THR A 275 22.09 -11.10 0.15
C THR A 275 22.82 -11.02 -1.19
N GLU A 276 22.68 -12.04 -2.04
CA GLU A 276 23.28 -12.08 -3.37
C GLU A 276 22.64 -11.09 -4.38
N LEU A 277 21.64 -10.30 -3.96
CA LEU A 277 20.94 -9.33 -4.81
C LEU A 277 21.88 -8.34 -5.50
N ALA A 278 22.92 -7.86 -4.81
CA ALA A 278 23.89 -6.94 -5.41
C ALA A 278 24.72 -7.63 -6.50
N ALA A 279 25.19 -8.85 -6.23
CA ALA A 279 25.97 -9.65 -7.17
C ALA A 279 25.15 -10.08 -8.40
N ALA A 280 23.85 -10.30 -8.19
CA ALA A 280 22.89 -10.62 -9.24
C ALA A 280 22.32 -9.37 -9.96
N GLU A 281 22.80 -8.16 -9.64
CA GLU A 281 22.29 -6.90 -10.18
C GLU A 281 20.76 -6.70 -9.99
N ALA A 282 20.20 -7.29 -8.94
CA ALA A 282 18.77 -7.32 -8.62
C ALA A 282 18.37 -6.30 -7.54
N ILE A 283 19.12 -5.20 -7.40
CA ILE A 283 18.80 -4.09 -6.50
C ILE A 283 18.18 -2.95 -7.30
N PHE A 284 16.90 -2.72 -7.08
CA PHE A 284 16.15 -1.65 -7.73
C PHE A 284 15.85 -0.51 -6.76
N ARG A 285 16.08 0.74 -7.18
CA ARG A 285 15.94 1.95 -6.35
C ARG A 285 15.00 3.00 -6.95
N ASP A 286 14.32 2.64 -8.01
CA ASP A 286 13.51 3.50 -8.86
C ASP A 286 11.99 3.37 -8.58
N GLY A 287 11.61 2.51 -7.63
CA GLY A 287 10.22 2.31 -7.26
C GLY A 287 9.61 3.53 -6.58
N GLN A 288 8.37 3.88 -6.94
CA GLN A 288 7.59 4.92 -6.27
C GLN A 288 6.09 4.62 -6.28
N LEU A 289 5.36 5.21 -5.34
CA LEU A 289 3.93 4.98 -5.17
C LEU A 289 3.05 5.64 -6.24
N ARG A 290 3.55 6.66 -6.96
CA ARG A 290 2.74 7.40 -7.94
C ARG A 290 2.70 6.65 -9.26
N LEU A 291 1.50 6.51 -9.82
CA LEU A 291 1.28 5.91 -11.13
C LEU A 291 1.16 6.98 -12.21
N ALA A 292 1.70 6.68 -13.40
CA ALA A 292 1.50 7.45 -14.61
C ALA A 292 0.20 7.02 -15.28
N TRP A 293 -0.92 7.37 -14.64
CA TRP A 293 -2.27 7.15 -15.15
C TRP A 293 -2.44 7.71 -16.58
N PRO A 294 -2.98 6.93 -17.54
CA PRO A 294 -3.15 7.37 -18.92
C PRO A 294 -3.90 8.71 -19.07
N GLU A 295 -4.86 8.95 -18.17
CA GLU A 295 -5.69 10.16 -18.11
C GLU A 295 -4.90 11.42 -17.73
N VAL A 296 -3.74 11.28 -17.10
CA VAL A 296 -2.84 12.40 -16.76
C VAL A 296 -1.82 12.66 -17.85
N VAL A 297 -1.43 11.60 -18.58
CA VAL A 297 -0.39 11.69 -19.62
C VAL A 297 -0.92 12.41 -20.87
N GLY A 298 -2.21 12.27 -21.18
CA GLY A 298 -2.84 12.95 -22.33
C GLY A 298 -2.95 14.48 -22.21
N ASP A 299 -2.87 15.03 -21.00
CA ASP A 299 -3.13 16.46 -20.71
C ASP A 299 -1.86 17.26 -20.34
N ARG A 300 -0.66 16.67 -20.41
CA ARG A 300 0.56 17.47 -20.26
C ARG A 300 0.86 18.17 -21.57
N PRO A 301 0.82 19.51 -21.67
CA PRO A 301 1.50 20.18 -22.75
C PRO A 301 2.97 19.76 -22.69
N SER A 302 3.47 19.23 -23.80
CA SER A 302 4.90 19.08 -24.01
C SER A 302 5.52 20.45 -23.77
N THR A 303 6.21 20.61 -22.66
CA THR A 303 7.05 21.77 -22.43
C THR A 303 8.47 21.26 -22.17
N PRO A 304 9.46 21.88 -22.82
CA PRO A 304 10.82 21.37 -22.95
C PRO A 304 11.58 21.31 -21.62
#